data_AF-A0A8T4WLS9-F1
#
_entry.id   AF-A0A8T4WLS9-F1
#
_cell.length_a   1.000
_cell.length_b   1.000
_cell.length_c   1.000
_cell.angle_alpha   90.00
_cell.angle_beta   90.00
_cell.angle_gamma   90.00
#
_symmetry.space_group_name_H-M   'P 1'
#
loop_
_entity.id
_entity.type
_entity.pdbx_description
1 polymer ?
#
loop_
_entity_poly.entity_id
_entity_poly.type
_entity_poly.pdbx_seq_one_letter_code
_entity_poly.pdbx_strand_id
1 'polypeptide(L)'
;MNREMHQKVMYTVAAIWNWVLAILFLVLPRIDIGYFGISGNIVPPTFLWFDCFMGLVFAFGIGFYLVSLNPEKNRDLLLVAIFEKCWVFVIGLYYFIAGEASVWVLAVVTGDLLFGLLFAEDVLAMRRASPT
;
A
#
# COMPACT_ATOMS: atom_id res chain seq x y z
N MET A 1 -21.02 12.24 -8.71
CA MET A 1 -20.04 11.37 -9.41
C MET A 1 -20.62 9.96 -9.44
N ASN A 2 -20.57 9.26 -10.59
CA ASN A 2 -21.07 7.89 -10.70
C ASN A 2 -20.20 6.96 -9.82
N ARG A 3 -20.79 6.01 -9.10
CA ARG A 3 -20.10 5.11 -8.14
C ARG A 3 -18.95 4.36 -8.82
N GLU A 4 -19.19 3.90 -10.05
CA GLU A 4 -18.17 3.23 -10.87
C GLU A 4 -16.96 4.14 -11.11
N MET A 5 -17.19 5.40 -11.48
CA MET A 5 -16.10 6.37 -11.70
C MET A 5 -15.29 6.59 -10.42
N HIS A 6 -15.97 6.66 -9.27
CA HIS A 6 -15.29 6.81 -7.98
C HIS A 6 -14.36 5.63 -7.67
N GLN A 7 -14.85 4.40 -7.86
CA GLN A 7 -14.06 3.18 -7.64
C GLN A 7 -12.84 3.14 -8.55
N LYS A 8 -13.01 3.40 -9.86
CA LYS A 8 -11.89 3.41 -10.82
C LYS A 8 -10.82 4.43 -10.43
N VAL A 9 -11.22 5.63 -10.04
CA VAL A 9 -10.29 6.68 -9.60
C VAL A 9 -9.58 6.25 -8.32
N MET A 10 -10.31 5.77 -7.31
CA MET A 10 -9.74 5.33 -6.03
C MET A 10 -8.66 4.26 -6.21
N TYR A 11 -8.95 3.20 -6.97
CA TYR A 11 -8.00 2.12 -7.22
C TYR A 11 -6.81 2.57 -8.09
N THR A 12 -7.04 3.50 -9.03
CA THR A 12 -5.95 4.07 -9.83
C THR A 12 -5.02 4.93 -8.98
N VAL A 13 -5.57 5.76 -8.08
CA VAL A 13 -4.78 6.56 -7.14
C VAL A 13 -3.98 5.65 -6.21
N ALA A 14 -4.58 4.57 -5.70
CA ALA A 14 -3.87 3.58 -4.91
C ALA A 14 -2.74 2.89 -5.70
N ALA A 15 -2.96 2.54 -6.97
CA ALA A 15 -1.92 1.99 -7.83
C ALA A 15 -0.72 2.93 -7.96
N ILE A 16 -0.99 4.19 -8.28
CA ILE A 16 0.04 5.24 -8.43
C ILE A 16 0.78 5.46 -7.11
N TRP A 17 0.06 5.51 -5.99
CA TRP A 17 0.65 5.65 -4.66
C TRP A 17 1.69 4.54 -4.38
N ASN A 18 1.32 3.29 -4.58
CA ASN A 18 2.22 2.15 -4.35
C ASN A 18 3.41 2.15 -5.31
N TRP A 19 3.23 2.49 -6.59
CA TRP A 19 4.34 2.61 -7.53
C TRP A 19 5.30 3.74 -7.18
N VAL A 20 4.78 4.91 -6.81
CA VAL A 20 5.61 6.04 -6.39
C VAL A 20 6.44 5.68 -5.18
N LEU A 21 5.83 5.08 -4.15
CA LEU A 21 6.57 4.63 -2.96
C LEU A 21 7.61 3.57 -3.32
N ALA A 22 7.23 2.51 -4.03
CA ALA A 22 8.16 1.44 -4.38
C ALA A 22 9.36 1.97 -5.18
N ILE A 23 9.12 2.82 -6.19
CA ILE A 23 10.19 3.41 -7.00
C ILE A 23 11.08 4.32 -6.16
N LEU A 24 10.51 5.20 -5.33
CA LEU A 24 11.28 6.11 -4.48
C LEU A 24 12.16 5.33 -3.50
N PHE A 25 11.59 4.35 -2.80
CA PHE A 25 12.34 3.54 -1.83
C PHE A 25 13.37 2.63 -2.50
N LEU A 26 13.11 2.14 -3.71
CA LEU A 26 14.13 1.40 -4.47
C LEU A 26 15.26 2.31 -4.93
N VAL A 27 14.97 3.50 -5.45
CA VAL A 27 15.97 4.38 -6.10
C VAL A 27 16.78 5.21 -5.11
N LEU A 28 16.14 5.87 -4.13
CA LEU A 28 16.81 6.84 -3.27
C LEU A 28 18.03 6.27 -2.51
N PRO A 29 17.96 5.08 -1.88
CA PRO A 29 19.11 4.50 -1.17
C PRO A 29 20.30 4.15 -2.09
N ARG A 30 20.10 4.06 -3.42
CA ARG A 30 21.20 3.87 -4.39
C ARG A 30 21.84 5.18 -4.82
N ILE A 31 21.13 6.29 -4.71
CA ILE A 31 21.69 7.63 -4.93
C ILE A 31 22.55 8.01 -3.73
N ASP A 32 21.98 7.86 -2.52
CA ASP A 32 22.67 8.09 -1.26
C ASP A 32 22.07 7.19 -0.18
N ILE A 33 22.93 6.41 0.49
CA ILE A 33 22.54 5.53 1.59
C ILE A 33 21.90 6.30 2.75
N GLY A 34 22.22 7.59 2.90
CA GLY A 34 21.64 8.47 3.91
C GLY A 34 20.12 8.65 3.78
N TYR A 35 19.55 8.45 2.58
CA TYR A 35 18.09 8.46 2.40
C TYR A 35 17.39 7.31 3.14
N PHE A 36 18.11 6.25 3.53
CA PHE A 36 17.54 5.18 4.36
C PHE A 36 17.13 5.67 5.76
N GLY A 37 17.73 6.77 6.23
CA GLY A 37 17.33 7.47 7.46
C GLY A 37 15.90 7.99 7.44
N ILE A 38 15.30 8.15 6.25
CA ILE A 38 13.87 8.49 6.12
C ILE A 38 12.99 7.31 6.53
N SER A 39 13.42 6.06 6.31
CA SER A 39 12.69 4.86 6.72
C SER A 39 13.01 4.39 8.14
N GLY A 40 14.28 4.46 8.56
CA GLY A 40 14.68 3.94 9.86
C GLY A 40 16.15 4.19 10.18
N ASN A 41 16.54 3.85 11.40
CA ASN A 41 17.83 4.22 11.95
C ASN A 41 18.96 3.22 11.64
N ILE A 42 18.62 2.05 11.06
CA ILE A 42 19.55 0.95 10.81
C ILE A 42 19.50 0.55 9.36
N VAL A 43 20.64 0.65 8.67
CA VAL A 43 20.81 0.16 7.31
C VAL A 43 21.01 -1.36 7.36
N PRO A 44 20.22 -2.17 6.62
CA PRO A 44 20.38 -3.61 6.62
C PRO A 44 21.71 -4.03 5.97
N PRO A 45 22.32 -5.16 6.38
CA PRO A 45 23.57 -5.65 5.81
C PRO A 45 23.46 -6.02 4.32
N THR A 46 22.23 -6.24 3.85
CA THR A 46 21.90 -6.44 2.43
C THR A 46 20.52 -5.85 2.14
N PHE A 47 20.35 -5.32 0.92
CA PHE A 47 19.06 -4.82 0.46
C PHE A 47 18.10 -5.89 -0.05
N LEU A 48 18.50 -7.17 -0.09
CA LEU A 48 17.68 -8.24 -0.66
C LEU A 48 16.22 -8.22 -0.16
N TRP A 49 16.03 -8.23 1.17
CA TRP A 49 14.69 -8.27 1.77
C TRP A 49 13.91 -6.97 1.55
N PHE A 50 14.62 -5.84 1.60
CA PHE A 50 14.03 -4.53 1.36
C PHE A 50 13.55 -4.40 -0.10
N ASP A 51 14.36 -4.86 -1.06
CA ASP A 51 14.04 -4.84 -2.47
C ASP A 51 12.90 -5.80 -2.82
N CYS A 52 12.88 -6.99 -2.20
CA CYS A 52 11.75 -7.92 -2.31
C CYS A 52 10.46 -7.28 -1.78
N PHE A 53 10.51 -6.62 -0.62
CA PHE A 53 9.35 -5.93 -0.05
C PHE A 53 8.86 -4.81 -0.97
N MET A 54 9.74 -3.93 -1.45
CA MET A 54 9.34 -2.86 -2.39
C MET A 54 8.88 -3.40 -3.74
N GLY A 55 9.43 -4.53 -4.19
CA GLY A 55 8.94 -5.27 -5.36
C GLY A 55 7.50 -5.79 -5.17
N LEU A 56 7.15 -6.26 -3.97
CA LEU A 56 5.78 -6.63 -3.63
C LEU A 56 4.86 -5.41 -3.59
N VAL A 57 5.29 -4.30 -2.99
CA VAL A 57 4.54 -3.02 -3.02
C VAL A 57 4.26 -2.60 -4.46
N PHE A 58 5.24 -2.70 -5.35
CA PHE A 58 5.05 -2.43 -6.78
C PHE A 58 4.04 -3.38 -7.42
N ALA A 59 4.11 -4.68 -7.11
CA ALA A 59 3.17 -5.68 -7.60
C ALA A 59 1.73 -5.44 -7.11
N PHE A 60 1.55 -5.01 -5.86
CA PHE A 60 0.24 -4.55 -5.36
C PHE A 60 -0.28 -3.35 -6.17
N GLY A 61 0.60 -2.43 -6.57
CA GLY A 61 0.25 -1.34 -7.50
C GLY A 61 -0.34 -1.86 -8.83
N ILE A 62 0.26 -2.90 -9.41
CA ILE A 62 -0.32 -3.58 -10.59
C ILE A 62 -1.69 -4.18 -10.27
N GLY A 63 -1.81 -4.83 -9.11
CA GLY A 63 -3.07 -5.38 -8.63
C GLY A 63 -4.19 -4.33 -8.55
N PHE A 64 -3.91 -3.17 -7.95
CA PHE A 64 -4.87 -2.07 -7.86
C PHE A 64 -5.23 -1.48 -9.22
N TYR A 65 -4.27 -1.39 -10.15
CA TYR A 65 -4.58 -0.98 -11.51
C TYR A 65 -5.50 -1.98 -12.23
N LEU A 66 -5.27 -3.30 -12.05
CA LEU A 66 -6.16 -4.32 -12.61
C LEU A 66 -7.57 -4.26 -12.02
N VAL A 67 -7.68 -4.02 -10.71
CA VAL A 67 -8.98 -3.77 -10.06
C VAL A 67 -9.63 -2.52 -10.63
N SER A 68 -8.88 -1.44 -10.88
CA SER A 68 -9.45 -0.21 -11.43
C SER A 68 -10.06 -0.39 -12.82
N LEU A 69 -9.55 -1.34 -13.61
CA LEU A 69 -10.15 -1.69 -14.91
C LEU A 69 -11.45 -2.47 -14.76
N ASN A 70 -11.53 -3.38 -13.78
CA ASN A 70 -12.74 -4.17 -13.51
C ASN A 70 -12.83 -4.56 -12.01
N PRO A 71 -13.53 -3.77 -11.18
CA PRO A 71 -13.58 -4.02 -9.74
C PRO A 71 -14.33 -5.30 -9.36
N GLU A 72 -15.40 -5.65 -10.08
CA GLU A 72 -16.24 -6.82 -9.77
C GLU A 72 -15.48 -8.13 -9.98
N LYS A 73 -14.71 -8.23 -11.07
CA LYS A 73 -13.94 -9.45 -11.39
C LYS A 73 -12.78 -9.69 -10.43
N ASN A 74 -12.22 -8.65 -9.84
CA ASN A 74 -10.99 -8.71 -9.04
C ASN A 74 -11.25 -8.54 -7.54
N ARG A 75 -12.48 -8.79 -7.08
CA ARG A 75 -12.89 -8.55 -5.69
C ARG A 75 -12.08 -9.35 -4.67
N ASP A 76 -11.63 -10.57 -5.00
CA ASP A 76 -10.85 -11.39 -4.05
C ASP A 76 -9.47 -10.78 -3.79
N LEU A 77 -8.90 -10.08 -4.78
CA LEU A 77 -7.65 -9.34 -4.62
C LEU A 77 -7.80 -8.19 -3.62
N LEU A 78 -9.01 -7.60 -3.53
CA LEU A 78 -9.30 -6.55 -2.53
C LEU A 78 -9.28 -7.08 -1.11
N LEU A 79 -9.72 -8.32 -0.87
CA LEU A 79 -9.66 -8.92 0.46
C LEU A 79 -8.22 -9.08 0.94
N VAL A 80 -7.34 -9.53 0.03
CA VAL A 80 -5.90 -9.64 0.31
C VAL A 80 -5.29 -8.25 0.54
N ALA A 81 -5.67 -7.25 -0.26
CA ALA A 81 -5.18 -5.89 -0.09
C ALA A 81 -5.63 -5.23 1.22
N ILE A 82 -6.89 -5.43 1.64
CA ILE A 82 -7.37 -4.92 2.93
C ILE A 82 -6.54 -5.50 4.07
N PHE A 83 -6.28 -6.81 4.03
CA PHE A 83 -5.41 -7.46 5.01
C PHE A 83 -3.99 -6.86 4.99
N GLU A 84 -3.40 -6.72 3.81
CA GLU A 84 -2.05 -6.15 3.63
C GLU A 84 -1.96 -4.73 4.20
N LYS A 85 -2.89 -3.83 3.86
CA LYS A 85 -2.89 -2.44 4.35
C LYS A 85 -2.99 -2.36 5.88
N CYS A 86 -3.84 -3.19 6.48
CA CYS A 86 -3.93 -3.29 7.94
C CYS A 86 -2.64 -3.85 8.55
N TRP A 87 -2.05 -4.88 7.93
CA TRP A 87 -0.83 -5.52 8.42
C TRP A 87 0.37 -4.56 8.39
N VAL A 88 0.57 -3.87 7.27
CA VAL A 88 1.65 -2.89 7.10
C VAL A 88 1.51 -1.75 8.12
N PHE A 89 0.28 -1.28 8.38
CA PHE A 89 0.04 -0.28 9.43
C PHE A 89 0.39 -0.80 10.83
N VAL A 90 -0.07 -2.00 11.20
CA VAL A 90 0.22 -2.59 12.52
C VAL A 90 1.74 -2.75 12.73
N ILE A 91 2.45 -3.26 11.73
CA ILE A 91 3.91 -3.42 11.79
C ILE A 91 4.60 -2.06 11.86
N GLY A 92 4.21 -1.10 11.01
CA GLY A 92 4.81 0.24 11.01
C GLY A 92 4.59 0.99 12.34
N LEU A 93 3.39 0.88 12.92
CA LEU A 93 3.09 1.45 14.23
C LEU A 93 3.91 0.80 15.35
N TYR A 94 4.06 -0.53 15.33
CA TYR A 94 4.89 -1.25 16.29
C TYR A 94 6.34 -0.73 16.28
N TYR A 95 6.97 -0.69 15.09
CA TYR A 95 8.36 -0.23 14.96
C TYR A 95 8.54 1.27 15.23
N PHE A 96 7.50 2.08 14.99
CA PHE A 96 7.52 3.49 15.38
C PHE A 96 7.53 3.65 16.90
N ILE A 97 6.67 2.92 17.62
CA ILE A 97 6.63 2.93 19.10
C ILE A 97 7.95 2.40 19.69
N ALA A 98 8.57 1.43 19.04
CA ALA A 98 9.90 0.91 19.43
C ALA A 98 11.06 1.89 19.14
N GLY A 99 10.83 3.01 18.44
CA GLY A 99 11.86 3.99 18.07
C GLY A 99 12.74 3.56 16.89
N GLU A 100 12.35 2.52 16.16
CA GLU A 100 13.10 1.96 15.03
C GLU A 100 12.62 2.48 13.66
N ALA A 101 11.36 2.93 13.58
CA ALA A 101 10.80 3.57 12.39
C ALA A 101 10.63 5.07 12.57
N SER A 102 10.77 5.83 11.48
CA SER A 102 10.58 7.28 11.49
C SER A 102 9.09 7.66 11.49
N VAL A 103 8.79 8.92 11.82
CA VAL A 103 7.44 9.49 11.67
C VAL A 103 6.96 9.47 10.21
N TRP A 104 7.89 9.51 9.25
CA TRP A 104 7.54 9.45 7.83
C TRP A 104 7.02 8.07 7.43
N VAL A 105 7.60 7.00 7.97
CA VAL A 105 7.06 5.65 7.78
C VAL A 105 5.66 5.56 8.36
N LEU A 106 5.45 6.07 9.59
CA LEU A 106 4.12 6.07 10.19
C LEU A 106 3.10 6.82 9.33
N ALA A 107 3.47 7.98 8.76
CA ALA A 107 2.62 8.74 7.87
C ALA A 107 2.24 7.95 6.60
N VAL A 108 3.22 7.29 5.97
CA VAL A 108 3.00 6.45 4.79
C VAL A 108 2.04 5.30 5.08
N VAL A 109 2.31 4.52 6.14
CA VAL A 109 1.47 3.36 6.48
C VAL A 109 0.07 3.76 6.99
N THR A 110 -0.08 4.98 7.52
CA THR A 110 -1.39 5.55 7.84
C THR A 110 -2.17 5.86 6.55
N GLY A 111 -1.50 6.41 5.53
CA GLY A 111 -2.10 6.57 4.20
C GLY A 111 -2.57 5.24 3.61
N ASP A 112 -1.75 4.19 3.76
CA ASP A 112 -2.12 2.83 3.37
C ASP A 112 -3.36 2.31 4.13
N LEU A 113 -3.44 2.54 5.45
CA LEU A 113 -4.61 2.16 6.24
C LEU A 113 -5.88 2.85 5.72
N LEU A 114 -5.81 4.13 5.35
CA LEU A 114 -6.96 4.85 4.79
C LEU A 114 -7.44 4.20 3.48
N PHE A 115 -6.53 3.79 2.59
CA PHE A 115 -6.90 2.99 1.42
C PHE A 115 -7.52 1.65 1.80
N GLY A 116 -6.96 0.94 2.78
CA GLY A 116 -7.51 -0.32 3.29
C GLY A 116 -8.95 -0.18 3.79
N LEU A 117 -9.26 0.90 4.52
CA LEU A 117 -10.62 1.19 5.00
C LEU A 117 -11.58 1.50 3.84
N LEU A 118 -11.14 2.29 2.86
CA LEU A 118 -11.93 2.59 1.66
C LEU A 118 -12.22 1.33 0.84
N PHE A 119 -11.24 0.42 0.71
CA PHE A 119 -11.43 -0.86 0.03
C PHE A 119 -12.43 -1.74 0.79
N ALA A 120 -12.37 -1.76 2.12
CA ALA A 120 -13.32 -2.50 2.94
C ALA A 120 -14.75 -1.96 2.78
N GLU A 121 -14.91 -0.63 2.79
CA GLU A 121 -16.19 0.02 2.51
C GLU A 121 -16.74 -0.39 1.14
N ASP A 122 -15.89 -0.36 0.10
CA ASP A 122 -16.30 -0.70 -1.26
C ASP A 122 -16.73 -2.17 -1.39
N VAL A 123 -15.97 -3.10 -0.80
CA VAL A 123 -16.31 -4.53 -0.77
C VAL A 123 -17.65 -4.76 -0.04
N LEU A 124 -17.87 -4.08 1.09
CA LEU A 124 -19.14 -4.18 1.82
C LEU A 124 -20.31 -3.62 1.01
N ALA A 125 -20.10 -2.50 0.32
CA ALA A 125 -21.10 -1.90 -0.54
C ALA A 125 -21.41 -2.77 -1.77
N MET A 126 -20.44 -3.52 -2.30
CA MET A 126 -20.68 -4.50 -3.38
C MET A 126 -21.51 -5.68 -2.87
N ARG A 127 -21.20 -6.23 -1.69
CA ARG A 127 -21.98 -7.32 -1.08
C ARG A 127 -23.45 -6.96 -0.84
N ARG A 128 -23.73 -5.73 -0.40
CA ARG A 128 -25.11 -5.27 -0.18
C ARG A 128 -25.91 -5.11 -1.47
N ALA A 129 -25.25 -4.83 -2.59
CA ALA A 129 -25.89 -4.62 -3.89
C ALA A 129 -26.17 -5.93 -4.64
N SER A 130 -25.50 -7.02 -4.26
CA SER A 130 -25.73 -8.38 -4.77
C SER A 130 -26.35 -9.25 -3.67
N PRO A 131 -27.66 -9.09 -3.36
CA PRO A 131 -28.34 -10.02 -2.48
C PRO A 131 -28.46 -11.36 -3.20
N THR A 132 -27.63 -12.34 -2.82
CA THR A 132 -27.98 -13.76 -2.96
C THR A 132 -28.95 -14.14 -1.86
#